data_AF-Q26CH9-F1
#
_entry.id   AF-Q26CH9-F1
#
_cell.length_a   1.000
_cell.length_b   1.000
_cell.length_c   1.000
_cell.angle_alpha   90.00
_cell.angle_beta   90.00
_cell.angle_gamma   90.00
#
_symmetry.space_group_name_H-M   'P 1'
#
loop_
_entity.id
_entity.type
_entity.pdbx_description
1 polymer ?
#
loop_
_entity_poly.entity_id
_entity_poly.type
_entity_poly.pdbx_seq_one_letter_code
_entity_poly.pdbx_strand_id
1 'polypeptide(L)'
;MKNKTFGYTEDWKTSHMAYWVHIEADDKNWYTSEKFDPPAPVRHGSLGYPYLTIELDGFRFSFTSEAQFEEFKTIMARKLLPTTIELSSKRPGSKGPNGHWLSRLPAKTKPWKYREKLIKYCNQIDFNEKQTP
;
A
#
# COMPACT_ATOMS: atom_id res chain seq x y z
N MET A 1 13.33 -15.77 -4.56
CA MET A 1 12.74 -15.59 -5.90
C MET A 1 12.07 -14.22 -5.94
N LYS A 2 12.10 -13.51 -7.08
CA LYS A 2 11.43 -12.22 -7.30
C LYS A 2 10.35 -12.42 -8.34
N ASN A 3 9.13 -11.97 -8.08
CA ASN A 3 8.04 -12.02 -9.05
C ASN A 3 7.14 -10.78 -8.92
N LYS A 4 6.58 -10.30 -10.04
CA LYS A 4 5.58 -9.24 -10.06
C LYS A 4 4.40 -9.65 -10.92
N THR A 5 3.19 -9.34 -10.49
CA THR A 5 1.97 -9.62 -11.24
C THR A 5 1.03 -8.43 -11.14
N PHE A 6 0.50 -8.03 -12.29
CA PHE A 6 -0.54 -7.02 -12.41
C PHE A 6 -1.88 -7.72 -12.64
N GLY A 7 -2.94 -7.16 -12.08
CA GLY A 7 -4.31 -7.62 -12.27
C GLY A 7 -5.29 -6.56 -11.81
N TYR A 8 -6.51 -7.01 -11.55
CA TYR A 8 -7.58 -6.15 -11.06
C TYR A 8 -8.32 -6.79 -9.88
N THR A 9 -8.92 -5.96 -9.05
CA THR A 9 -9.76 -6.37 -7.91
C THR A 9 -11.06 -5.58 -7.90
N GLU A 10 -12.13 -6.17 -7.38
CA GLU A 10 -13.44 -5.48 -7.30
C GLU A 10 -13.45 -4.34 -6.27
N ASP A 11 -12.64 -4.46 -5.21
CA ASP A 11 -12.60 -3.49 -4.14
C ASP A 11 -11.16 -3.14 -3.74
N TRP A 12 -10.78 -1.88 -3.99
CA TRP A 12 -9.47 -1.35 -3.64
C TRP A 12 -9.27 -1.19 -2.13
N LYS A 13 -10.36 -1.07 -1.36
CA LYS A 13 -10.32 -0.88 0.10
C LYS A 13 -9.86 -2.13 0.85
N THR A 14 -9.83 -3.28 0.18
CA THR A 14 -9.30 -4.55 0.73
C THR A 14 -7.79 -4.52 1.01
N SER A 15 -7.06 -3.56 0.42
CA SER A 15 -5.64 -3.36 0.72
C SER A 15 -5.44 -2.90 2.16
N HIS A 16 -4.52 -3.56 2.87
CA HIS A 16 -4.15 -3.18 4.24
C HIS A 16 -3.61 -1.74 4.36
N MET A 17 -3.15 -1.17 3.25
CA MET A 17 -2.63 0.20 3.20
C MET A 17 -3.71 1.22 2.83
N ALA A 18 -4.84 0.79 2.28
CA ALA A 18 -5.87 1.69 1.76
C ALA A 18 -6.33 2.71 2.80
N TYR A 19 -6.65 2.23 4.02
CA TYR A 19 -7.05 3.09 5.14
C TYR A 19 -5.94 4.05 5.58
N TRP A 20 -4.66 3.68 5.50
CA TRP A 20 -3.58 4.53 6.01
C TRP A 20 -3.14 5.58 5.01
N VAL A 21 -3.33 5.30 3.71
CA VAL A 21 -2.86 6.15 2.61
C VAL A 21 -3.94 7.11 2.18
N HIS A 22 -5.15 6.62 1.91
CA HIS A 22 -6.23 7.44 1.38
C HIS A 22 -7.02 8.05 2.53
N ILE A 23 -6.83 9.33 2.80
CA ILE A 23 -7.52 10.04 3.88
C ILE A 23 -8.77 10.70 3.31
N GLU A 24 -9.92 10.55 3.95
CA GLU A 24 -11.15 11.25 3.58
C GLU A 24 -10.92 12.77 3.52
N ALA A 25 -11.30 13.37 2.39
CA ALA A 25 -11.26 14.81 2.16
C ALA A 25 -12.66 15.44 2.30
N ASP A 26 -13.61 14.70 2.88
CA ASP A 26 -14.97 15.11 3.21
C ASP A 26 -15.30 14.75 4.68
N ASP A 27 -16.43 15.24 5.19
CA ASP A 27 -16.87 14.97 6.56
C ASP A 27 -17.53 13.58 6.73
N LYS A 28 -17.26 12.64 5.81
CA LYS A 28 -17.85 11.28 5.83
C LYS A 28 -16.88 10.28 6.46
N ASN A 29 -17.42 9.19 6.98
CA ASN A 29 -16.60 8.07 7.41
C ASN A 29 -15.84 7.46 6.21
N TRP A 30 -14.60 6.99 6.43
CA TRP A 30 -13.73 6.43 5.38
C TRP A 30 -14.40 5.35 4.51
N TYR A 31 -15.24 4.49 5.09
CA TYR A 31 -15.93 3.42 4.35
C TYR A 31 -17.01 3.96 3.39
N THR A 32 -17.60 5.12 3.68
CA THR A 32 -18.63 5.82 2.88
C THR A 32 -18.11 7.01 2.06
N SER A 33 -16.89 7.46 2.34
CA SER A 33 -16.30 8.58 1.61
C SER A 33 -15.99 8.20 0.16
N GLU A 34 -16.18 9.17 -0.71
CA GLU A 34 -15.85 9.10 -2.14
C GLU A 34 -14.71 10.06 -2.51
N LYS A 35 -14.32 10.94 -1.59
CA LYS A 35 -13.28 11.96 -1.78
C LYS A 35 -12.12 11.64 -0.87
N PHE A 36 -10.95 11.38 -1.46
CA PHE A 36 -9.75 11.05 -0.70
C PHE A 36 -8.56 11.89 -1.15
N ASP A 37 -7.63 12.11 -0.23
CA ASP A 37 -6.30 12.65 -0.49
C ASP A 37 -5.22 11.74 0.13
N PRO A 38 -4.36 11.09 -0.68
CA PRO A 38 -4.40 11.01 -2.14
C PRO A 38 -5.68 10.35 -2.68
N PRO A 39 -6.10 10.61 -3.92
CA PRO A 39 -7.34 10.09 -4.49
C PRO A 39 -7.36 8.56 -4.51
N ALA A 40 -8.55 7.98 -4.36
CA ALA A 40 -8.77 6.55 -4.55
C ALA A 40 -8.36 6.12 -5.98
N PRO A 41 -7.89 4.88 -6.17
CA PRO A 41 -7.56 4.37 -7.51
C PRO A 41 -8.80 4.40 -8.41
N VAL A 42 -8.59 4.63 -9.70
CA VAL A 42 -9.67 4.66 -10.70
C VAL A 42 -10.10 3.23 -11.02
N ARG A 43 -11.42 3.01 -11.17
CA ARG A 43 -11.97 1.71 -11.61
C ARG A 43 -11.94 1.62 -13.14
N HIS A 44 -11.37 0.55 -13.68
CA HIS A 44 -11.22 0.31 -15.12
C HIS A 44 -12.40 -0.47 -15.67
N GLY A 45 -13.54 0.20 -15.88
CA GLY A 45 -14.73 -0.42 -16.46
C GLY A 45 -15.12 -1.70 -15.70
N SER A 46 -15.38 -2.80 -16.43
CA SER A 46 -15.70 -4.11 -15.84
C SER A 46 -14.50 -4.87 -15.25
N LEU A 47 -13.26 -4.42 -15.47
CA LEU A 47 -12.07 -5.10 -14.95
C LEU A 47 -11.90 -4.88 -13.45
N GLY A 48 -12.31 -3.72 -12.93
CA GLY A 48 -12.16 -3.37 -11.52
C GLY A 48 -11.02 -2.38 -11.26
N TYR A 49 -10.48 -2.35 -10.04
CA TYR A 49 -9.39 -1.49 -9.62
C TYR A 49 -8.03 -2.15 -9.88
N PRO A 50 -7.00 -1.38 -10.29
CA PRO A 50 -5.65 -1.91 -10.46
C PRO A 50 -5.14 -2.65 -9.22
N TYR A 51 -4.41 -3.72 -9.43
CA TYR A 51 -3.82 -4.53 -8.38
C TYR A 51 -2.42 -4.98 -8.76
N LEU A 52 -1.43 -4.58 -7.95
CA LEU A 52 -0.05 -5.03 -8.06
C LEU A 52 0.26 -6.01 -6.94
N THR A 53 0.78 -7.19 -7.27
CA THR A 53 1.42 -8.09 -6.33
C THR A 53 2.92 -8.16 -6.62
N ILE A 54 3.74 -7.97 -5.58
CA ILE A 54 5.18 -8.22 -5.62
C ILE A 54 5.51 -9.36 -4.66
N GLU A 55 6.35 -10.29 -5.11
CA GLU A 55 6.84 -11.38 -4.30
C GLU A 55 8.36 -11.28 -4.15
N LEU A 56 8.83 -11.37 -2.90
CA LEU A 56 10.24 -11.47 -2.57
C LEU A 56 10.41 -12.58 -1.54
N ASP A 57 11.30 -13.54 -1.83
CA ASP A 57 11.72 -14.60 -0.90
C ASP A 57 10.54 -15.28 -0.16
N GLY A 58 9.49 -15.59 -0.94
CA GLY A 58 8.30 -16.31 -0.48
C GLY A 58 7.32 -15.47 0.36
N PHE A 59 7.41 -14.14 0.32
CA PHE A 59 6.38 -13.26 0.89
C PHE A 59 5.83 -12.31 -0.18
N ARG A 60 4.51 -12.17 -0.20
CA ARG A 60 3.78 -11.33 -1.17
C ARG A 60 3.31 -10.05 -0.50
N PHE A 61 3.55 -8.94 -1.17
CA PHE A 61 2.96 -7.65 -0.85
C PHE A 61 2.01 -7.27 -1.98
N SER A 62 0.91 -6.63 -1.64
CA SER A 62 -0.09 -6.21 -2.61
C SER A 62 -0.55 -4.78 -2.39
N PHE A 63 -0.84 -4.11 -3.50
CA PHE A 63 -1.19 -2.70 -3.56
C PHE A 63 -2.32 -2.49 -4.56
N THR A 64 -3.26 -1.62 -4.23
CA THR A 64 -4.41 -1.28 -5.10
C THR A 64 -4.30 0.11 -5.71
N SER A 65 -3.25 0.87 -5.38
CA SER A 65 -2.98 2.18 -5.95
C SER A 65 -1.48 2.49 -5.95
N GLU A 66 -1.06 3.39 -6.84
CA GLU A 66 0.31 3.88 -6.91
C GLU A 66 0.71 4.60 -5.62
N ALA A 67 -0.19 5.42 -5.06
CA ALA A 67 0.03 6.09 -3.78
C ALA A 67 0.35 5.11 -2.65
N GLN A 68 -0.31 3.94 -2.60
CA GLN A 68 0.02 2.91 -1.61
C GLN A 68 1.41 2.30 -1.86
N PHE A 69 1.77 2.07 -3.11
CA PHE A 69 3.07 1.53 -3.47
C PHE A 69 4.22 2.51 -3.14
N GLU A 70 4.02 3.81 -3.37
CA GLU A 70 5.00 4.84 -3.05
C GLU A 70 5.15 5.08 -1.53
N GLU A 71 4.05 5.09 -0.77
CA GLU A 71 4.11 5.16 0.70
C GLU A 71 4.85 3.94 1.27
N PHE A 72 4.61 2.75 0.70
CA PHE A 72 5.32 1.54 1.06
C PHE A 72 6.82 1.66 0.82
N LYS A 73 7.22 2.11 -0.38
CA LYS A 73 8.64 2.33 -0.73
C LYS A 73 9.28 3.32 0.24
N THR A 74 8.59 4.42 0.54
CA THR A 74 9.06 5.46 1.46
C THR A 74 9.30 4.92 2.86
N ILE A 75 8.33 4.22 3.45
CA ILE A 75 8.46 3.65 4.81
C ILE A 75 9.55 2.57 4.84
N MET A 76 9.56 1.68 3.85
CA MET A 76 10.49 0.53 3.83
C MET A 76 11.93 0.93 3.50
N ALA A 77 12.15 2.09 2.88
CA ALA A 77 13.48 2.66 2.62
C ALA A 77 14.13 3.33 3.84
N ARG A 78 13.38 3.65 4.90
CA ARG A 78 13.94 4.30 6.10
C ARG A 78 14.95 3.38 6.80
N LYS A 79 16.12 3.90 7.19
CA LYS A 79 17.14 3.11 7.93
C LYS A 79 16.53 2.44 9.17
N LEU A 80 15.86 3.24 10.00
CA LEU A 80 15.04 2.76 11.12
C LEU A 80 13.57 2.78 10.70
N LEU A 81 12.90 1.64 10.88
CA LEU A 81 11.46 1.57 10.64
C LEU A 81 10.72 2.44 11.66
N PRO A 82 9.74 3.24 11.21
CA PRO A 82 8.92 4.01 12.12
C PRO A 82 8.11 3.11 13.05
N THR A 83 7.75 3.65 14.21
CA THR A 83 6.86 2.94 15.13
C THR A 83 5.43 2.96 14.60
N THR A 84 4.62 1.98 15.01
CA THR A 84 3.20 1.98 14.68
C THR A 84 2.49 3.21 15.23
N ILE A 85 2.92 3.74 16.38
CA ILE A 85 2.38 4.96 16.98
C ILE A 85 2.70 6.16 16.08
N GLU A 86 3.96 6.34 15.68
CA GLU A 86 4.37 7.42 14.78
C GLU A 86 3.55 7.44 13.50
N LEU A 87 3.33 6.27 12.88
CA LEU A 87 2.56 6.15 11.64
C LEU A 87 1.07 6.40 11.86
N SER A 88 0.51 5.89 12.96
CA SER A 88 -0.91 6.06 13.26
C SER A 88 -1.25 7.52 13.58
N SER A 89 -0.33 8.25 14.21
CA SER A 89 -0.50 9.68 14.54
C SER A 89 -0.49 10.60 13.31
N LYS A 90 -0.03 10.13 12.14
CA LYS A 90 -0.08 10.93 10.90
C LYS A 90 -1.48 11.04 10.33
N ARG A 91 -2.36 10.08 10.63
CA ARG A 91 -3.74 10.10 10.13
C ARG A 91 -4.60 10.97 11.06
N PRO A 92 -5.32 11.98 10.54
CA PRO A 92 -6.24 12.77 11.36
C PRO A 92 -7.39 11.90 11.91
N GLY A 93 -7.89 12.23 13.11
CA GLY A 93 -9.03 11.56 13.74
C GLY A 93 -8.69 10.49 14.78
N SER A 94 -9.66 9.62 15.09
CA SER A 94 -9.52 8.57 16.10
C SER A 94 -8.49 7.50 15.69
N LYS A 95 -7.87 6.85 16.68
CA LYS A 95 -6.96 5.70 16.49
C LYS A 95 -7.54 4.78 15.40
N GLY A 96 -6.80 4.62 14.31
CA GLY A 96 -7.20 3.77 13.19
C GLY A 96 -7.45 2.32 13.60
N PRO A 97 -7.92 1.46 12.68
CA PRO A 97 -8.20 0.06 12.98
C PRO A 97 -6.99 -0.60 13.63
N ASN A 98 -7.24 -1.47 14.60
CA ASN A 98 -6.20 -2.09 15.41
C ASN A 98 -5.03 -2.63 14.55
N GLY A 99 -3.88 -1.96 14.66
CA GLY A 99 -2.61 -2.34 14.03
C GLY A 99 -2.42 -1.79 12.62
N HIS A 100 -1.50 -0.82 12.49
CA HIS A 100 -0.95 -0.34 11.22
C HIS A 100 -0.37 -1.48 10.39
N TRP A 101 -0.43 -1.40 9.05
CA TRP A 101 0.02 -2.48 8.15
C TRP A 101 1.46 -2.96 8.44
N LEU A 102 2.35 -2.06 8.84
CA LEU A 102 3.74 -2.37 9.21
C LEU A 102 3.85 -3.37 10.38
N SER A 103 2.92 -3.30 11.34
CA SER A 103 2.90 -4.22 12.49
C SER A 103 2.59 -5.65 12.05
N ARG A 104 1.73 -5.80 11.03
CA ARG A 104 1.26 -7.08 10.48
C ARG A 104 2.29 -7.78 9.60
N LEU A 105 3.35 -7.08 9.18
CA LEU A 105 4.42 -7.69 8.40
C LEU A 105 5.17 -8.76 9.21
N PRO A 106 5.51 -9.91 8.59
CA PRO A 106 6.33 -10.92 9.24
C PRO A 106 7.68 -10.37 9.70
N ALA A 107 8.20 -10.89 10.82
CA ALA A 107 9.50 -10.46 11.33
C ALA A 107 10.63 -10.60 10.29
N LYS A 108 10.57 -11.61 9.40
CA LYS A 108 11.56 -11.85 8.34
C LYS A 108 11.67 -10.73 7.29
N THR A 109 10.64 -9.89 7.13
CA THR A 109 10.62 -8.83 6.11
C THR A 109 11.10 -7.46 6.63
N LYS A 110 11.29 -7.32 7.95
CA LYS A 110 11.66 -6.08 8.63
C LYS A 110 13.18 -5.77 8.70
N PRO A 111 14.12 -6.74 8.67
CA PRO A 111 15.55 -6.45 8.69
C PRO A 111 16.00 -5.60 7.50
N TRP A 112 16.97 -4.70 7.73
CA TRP A 112 17.48 -3.79 6.70
C TRP A 112 17.90 -4.51 5.42
N LYS A 113 18.66 -5.62 5.52
CA LYS A 113 19.12 -6.38 4.35
C LYS A 113 17.96 -6.86 3.46
N TYR A 114 16.86 -7.29 4.06
CA TYR A 114 15.67 -7.70 3.32
C TYR A 114 15.03 -6.50 2.63
N ARG A 115 14.82 -5.40 3.38
CA ARG A 115 14.19 -4.18 2.90
C ARG A 115 14.99 -3.51 1.79
N GLU A 116 16.31 -3.49 1.87
CA GLU A 116 17.18 -2.94 0.83
C GLU A 116 17.01 -3.71 -0.50
N LYS A 117 17.00 -5.06 -0.44
CA LYS A 117 16.73 -5.91 -1.60
C LYS A 117 15.31 -5.68 -2.17
N LEU A 118 14.35 -5.48 -1.28
CA LEU A 118 12.96 -5.19 -1.62
C LEU A 118 12.81 -3.85 -2.33
N ILE A 119 13.35 -2.77 -1.76
CA ILE A 119 13.29 -1.44 -2.36
C ILE A 119 14.00 -1.39 -3.71
N LYS A 120 15.19 -2.01 -3.82
CA LYS A 120 15.86 -2.16 -5.13
C LYS A 120 14.98 -2.84 -6.16
N TYR A 121 14.18 -3.83 -5.74
CA TYR A 121 13.24 -4.49 -6.64
C TYR A 121 12.03 -3.60 -6.96
N CYS A 122 11.42 -2.96 -5.96
CA CYS A 122 10.29 -2.06 -6.15
C CYS A 122 10.62 -0.89 -7.08
N ASN A 123 11.83 -0.34 -7.02
CA ASN A 123 12.27 0.75 -7.89
C ASN A 123 12.43 0.35 -9.37
N GLN A 124 12.34 -0.94 -9.69
CA GLN A 124 12.34 -1.46 -11.06
C GLN A 124 10.91 -1.70 -11.58
N ILE A 125 9.90 -1.33 -10.80
CA ILE A 125 8.49 -1.56 -11.10
C ILE A 125 7.83 -0.20 -11.27
N ASP A 126 7.27 0.02 -12.45
CA ASP A 126 6.30 1.07 -12.68
C ASP A 126 4.90 0.51 -12.38
N PHE A 127 4.17 1.13 -11.45
CA PHE A 127 2.84 0.68 -11.05
C PHE A 127 1.85 0.73 -12.24
N ASN A 128 2.06 1.66 -13.17
CA ASN A 128 1.15 1.95 -14.27
C ASN A 128 1.47 1.17 -15.57
N GLU A 129 2.56 0.40 -15.60
CA GLU A 129 3.12 -0.31 -16.78
C GLU A 129 2.11 -1.16 -17.56
N LYS A 130 1.06 -1.68 -16.92
CA LYS A 130 0.05 -2.56 -17.54
C LYS A 130 -1.40 -2.13 -17.30
N GLN A 131 -1.61 -0.88 -16.91
CA GLN A 131 -2.96 -0.35 -16.63
C GLN A 131 -3.63 0.25 -17.87
N THR A 132 -3.04 0.10 -19.06
CA THR A 132 -3.65 0.57 -20.30
C THR A 132 -4.93 -0.24 -20.59
N PRO A 133 -6.09 0.40 -20.76
CA PRO A 133 -7.32 -0.27 -21.19
C PRO A 133 -7.18 -0.91 -22.57
#